data_AF-A0A8H7LEE3-F1
#
_entry.id   AF-A0A8H7LEE3-F1
#
_cell.length_a   1.000
_cell.length_b   1.000
_cell.length_c   1.000
_cell.angle_alpha   90.00
_cell.angle_beta   90.00
_cell.angle_gamma   90.00
#
_symmetry.space_group_name_H-M   'P 1'
#
loop_
_entity.id
_entity.type
_entity.pdbx_description
1 polymer ?
#
loop_
_entity_poly.entity_id
_entity_poly.type
_entity_poly.pdbx_seq_one_letter_code
_entity_poly.pdbx_strand_id
1 'polypeptide(L)'
;MVFKFHTLLLDDVSRALIVTNYMSRMNAITYLKNLLGVYPIVEDHCESIIEAIESIARGEKRDDLKLSSSALIGHVKSRKASWLHLWDFIEMDETAKAEHMQKRQKIEEREEELRKRDQEKKMEAQRLEKPNTGKKNKRSRAKGRQNSLRTLP
;
A
#
# COMPACT_ATOMS: atom_id res chain seq x y z
N MET A 1 -2.63 12.32 28.06
CA MET A 1 -2.81 10.95 28.60
C MET A 1 -3.14 9.94 27.50
N VAL A 2 -4.13 10.21 26.64
CA VAL A 2 -4.54 9.32 25.54
C VAL A 2 -3.41 9.06 24.52
N PHE A 3 -2.67 10.10 24.11
CA PHE A 3 -1.53 9.94 23.19
C PHE A 3 -0.48 8.95 23.70
N LYS A 4 -0.15 9.01 25.00
CA LYS A 4 0.79 8.05 25.62
C LYS A 4 0.30 6.60 25.49
N PHE A 5 -1.00 6.35 25.68
CA PHE A 5 -1.57 5.01 25.46
C PHE A 5 -1.48 4.59 23.99
N HIS A 6 -1.74 5.51 23.06
CA HIS A 6 -1.57 5.23 21.63
C HIS A 6 -0.11 4.87 21.30
N THR A 7 0.86 5.57 21.89
CA THR A 7 2.29 5.29 21.69
C THR A 7 2.70 3.95 22.29
N LEU A 8 2.21 3.61 23.50
CA LEU A 8 2.45 2.29 24.10
C LEU A 8 1.85 1.17 23.26
N LEU A 9 0.62 1.36 22.76
CA LEU A 9 -0.03 0.39 21.88
C LEU A 9 0.70 0.23 20.56
N LEU A 10 1.21 1.33 19.97
CA LEU A 10 2.06 1.28 18.79
C LEU A 10 3.29 0.42 19.03
N ASP A 11 3.98 0.63 20.14
CA ASP A 11 5.21 -0.06 20.51
C ASP A 11 4.95 -1.57 20.74
N ASP A 12 3.88 -1.92 21.46
CA ASP A 12 3.47 -3.32 21.68
C ASP A 12 3.09 -4.04 20.38
N VAL A 13 2.28 -3.40 19.53
CA VAL A 13 1.88 -3.97 18.23
C VAL A 13 3.10 -4.12 17.33
N SER A 14 3.98 -3.12 17.27
CA SER A 14 5.20 -3.16 16.46
C SER A 14 6.12 -4.29 16.92
N ARG A 15 6.31 -4.47 18.23
CA ARG A 15 7.05 -5.60 18.80
C ARG A 15 6.43 -6.94 18.42
N ALA A 16 5.11 -7.08 18.50
CA ALA A 16 4.43 -8.32 18.17
C ALA A 16 4.57 -8.67 16.67
N LEU A 17 4.57 -7.67 15.79
CA LEU A 17 4.75 -7.83 14.34
C LEU A 17 6.16 -8.27 13.95
N ILE A 18 7.21 -7.78 14.62
CA ILE A 18 8.60 -8.13 14.28
C ILE A 18 9.00 -9.55 14.68
N VAL A 19 8.28 -10.19 15.62
CA VAL A 19 8.54 -11.58 16.02
C VAL A 19 8.47 -12.51 14.80
N THR A 20 9.47 -13.37 14.61
CA THR A 20 9.56 -14.25 13.42
C THR A 20 8.78 -15.55 13.56
N ASN A 21 8.45 -15.95 14.79
CA ASN A 21 7.60 -17.10 15.07
C ASN A 21 6.25 -16.94 14.35
N TYR A 22 5.86 -17.98 13.62
CA TYR A 22 4.68 -17.98 12.76
C TYR A 22 3.40 -17.63 13.55
N MET A 23 3.15 -18.32 14.65
CA MET A 23 1.92 -18.18 15.42
C MET A 23 1.84 -16.80 16.07
N SER A 24 2.94 -16.34 16.67
CA SER A 24 3.01 -14.99 17.26
C SER A 24 2.74 -13.91 16.23
N ARG A 25 3.34 -14.02 15.04
CA ARG A 25 3.15 -13.06 13.96
C ARG A 25 1.74 -13.09 13.39
N MET A 26 1.19 -14.28 13.14
CA MET A 26 -0.18 -14.44 12.65
C MET A 26 -1.19 -13.87 13.65
N ASN A 27 -0.97 -14.09 14.95
CA ASN A 27 -1.79 -13.51 16.01
C ASN A 27 -1.69 -11.98 16.02
N ALA A 28 -0.49 -11.41 15.86
CA ALA A 28 -0.29 -9.96 15.76
C ALA A 28 -1.01 -9.35 14.55
N ILE A 29 -0.90 -9.99 13.38
CA ILE A 29 -1.60 -9.60 12.14
C ILE A 29 -3.13 -9.64 12.35
N THR A 30 -3.64 -10.71 12.96
CA THR A 30 -5.06 -10.89 13.23
C THR A 30 -5.58 -9.86 14.24
N TYR A 31 -4.82 -9.62 15.31
CA TYR A 31 -5.13 -8.60 16.30
C TYR A 31 -5.18 -7.21 15.66
N LEU A 32 -4.14 -6.87 14.88
CA LEU A 32 -4.08 -5.58 14.20
C LEU A 32 -5.27 -5.40 13.24
N LYS A 33 -5.62 -6.43 12.44
CA LYS A 33 -6.79 -6.39 11.56
C LYS A 33 -8.07 -5.95 12.29
N ASN A 34 -8.30 -6.50 13.48
CA ASN A 34 -9.48 -6.19 14.30
C ASN A 34 -9.37 -4.81 14.95
N LEU A 35 -8.14 -4.42 15.34
CA LEU A 35 -7.85 -3.12 15.92
C LEU A 35 -8.00 -1.98 14.91
N LEU A 36 -7.72 -2.26 13.62
CA LEU A 36 -7.73 -1.26 12.55
C LEU A 36 -8.96 -0.39 12.64
N GLY A 37 -10.17 -0.94 12.81
CA GLY A 37 -11.43 -0.18 12.88
C GLY A 37 -11.45 1.05 13.79
N VAL A 38 -10.63 1.08 14.85
CA VAL A 38 -10.56 2.19 15.82
C VAL A 38 -9.14 2.78 15.99
N TYR A 39 -8.10 2.06 15.57
CA TYR A 39 -6.71 2.47 15.75
C TYR A 39 -5.82 1.85 14.66
N PRO A 40 -4.77 2.54 14.15
CA PRO A 40 -4.34 3.89 14.48
C PRO A 40 -5.19 4.97 13.79
N ILE A 41 -5.21 6.17 14.38
CA ILE A 41 -5.85 7.36 13.81
C ILE A 41 -4.87 8.55 13.66
N VAL A 42 -3.81 8.62 14.47
CA VAL A 42 -2.78 9.66 14.34
C VAL A 42 -1.84 9.28 13.20
N GLU A 43 -1.59 10.20 12.27
CA GLU A 43 -0.85 9.93 11.04
C GLU A 43 0.52 9.27 11.27
N ASP A 44 1.30 9.76 12.23
CA ASP A 44 2.63 9.23 12.55
C ASP A 44 2.56 7.76 13.00
N HIS A 45 1.51 7.38 13.74
CA HIS A 45 1.29 5.99 14.16
C HIS A 45 0.79 5.13 12.99
N CYS A 46 -0.04 5.68 12.12
CA CYS A 46 -0.49 5.00 10.89
C CYS A 46 0.70 4.66 10.00
N GLU A 47 1.62 5.61 9.80
CA GLU A 47 2.83 5.41 9.01
C GLU A 47 3.78 4.40 9.65
N SER A 48 4.02 4.51 10.96
CA SER A 48 4.85 3.54 11.70
C SER A 48 4.32 2.10 11.56
N ILE A 49 2.99 1.92 11.65
CA ILE A 49 2.37 0.61 11.45
C ILE A 49 2.51 0.13 10.01
N ILE A 50 2.33 1.01 9.03
CA ILE A 50 2.53 0.67 7.61
C ILE A 50 3.96 0.19 7.38
N GLU A 51 4.97 0.89 7.91
CA GLU A 51 6.37 0.50 7.79
C GLU A 51 6.64 -0.86 8.42
N ALA A 52 6.09 -1.12 9.61
CA ALA A 52 6.20 -2.42 10.28
C ALA A 52 5.59 -3.54 9.43
N ILE A 53 4.40 -3.33 8.86
CA ILE A 53 3.73 -4.32 8.00
C ILE A 53 4.48 -4.49 6.67
N GLU A 54 4.98 -3.42 6.06
CA GLU A 54 5.77 -3.44 4.83
C GLU A 54 7.09 -4.19 5.02
N SER A 55 7.70 -4.12 6.22
CA SER A 55 8.87 -4.92 6.56
C SER A 55 8.56 -6.42 6.54
N ILE A 56 7.39 -6.82 7.06
CA ILE A 56 6.91 -8.21 7.01
C ILE A 56 6.65 -8.61 5.56
N ALA A 57 5.85 -7.84 4.82
CA ALA A 57 5.48 -8.19 3.44
C ALA A 57 6.69 -8.34 2.51
N ARG A 58 7.79 -7.63 2.77
CA ARG A 58 9.05 -7.75 2.00
C ARG A 58 9.96 -8.87 2.48
N GLY A 59 10.09 -9.07 3.79
CA GLY A 59 11.04 -10.04 4.37
C GLY A 59 10.46 -11.43 4.60
N GLU A 60 9.14 -11.58 4.52
CA GLU A 60 8.45 -12.83 4.79
C GLU A 60 8.51 -13.81 3.62
N LYS A 61 8.87 -15.07 3.91
CA LYS A 61 8.93 -16.17 2.93
C LYS A 61 7.62 -16.94 2.84
N ARG A 62 6.80 -16.87 3.89
CA ARG A 62 5.53 -17.60 4.00
C ARG A 62 4.43 -16.81 3.29
N ASP A 63 3.89 -17.37 2.22
CA ASP A 63 2.98 -16.66 1.31
C ASP A 63 1.70 -16.17 1.98
N ASP A 64 1.16 -16.93 2.93
CA ASP A 64 -0.05 -16.59 3.68
C ASP A 64 0.15 -15.34 4.55
N LEU A 65 1.29 -15.25 5.26
CA LEU A 65 1.65 -14.09 6.05
C LEU A 65 1.94 -12.88 5.15
N LYS A 66 2.65 -13.10 4.04
CA LYS A 66 2.95 -12.05 3.07
C LYS A 66 1.68 -11.45 2.48
N LEU A 67 0.72 -12.30 2.08
CA LEU A 67 -0.56 -11.89 1.54
C LEU A 67 -1.37 -11.11 2.59
N SER A 68 -1.45 -11.65 3.82
CA SER A 68 -2.20 -11.04 4.91
C SER A 68 -1.63 -9.67 5.29
N SER A 69 -0.30 -9.55 5.42
CA SER A 69 0.38 -8.27 5.65
C SER A 69 0.17 -7.29 4.49
N SER A 70 0.28 -7.75 3.24
CA SER A 70 0.07 -6.87 2.08
C SER A 70 -1.35 -6.29 2.04
N ALA A 71 -2.36 -7.09 2.37
CA ALA A 71 -3.75 -6.64 2.46
C ALA A 71 -3.94 -5.61 3.59
N LEU A 72 -3.29 -5.81 4.75
CA LEU A 72 -3.38 -4.86 5.87
C LEU A 72 -2.85 -3.48 5.51
N ILE A 73 -1.80 -3.37 4.70
CA ILE A 73 -1.30 -2.05 4.23
C ILE A 73 -2.43 -1.30 3.51
N GLY A 74 -3.18 -1.99 2.64
CA GLY A 74 -4.34 -1.42 1.95
C GLY A 74 -5.44 -0.98 2.91
N HIS A 75 -5.73 -1.77 3.95
CA HIS A 75 -6.73 -1.43 4.97
C HIS A 75 -6.35 -0.21 5.84
N VAL A 76 -5.06 0.00 6.09
CA VAL A 76 -4.59 1.21 6.81
C VAL A 76 -4.69 2.42 5.86
N LYS A 77 -4.12 2.31 4.66
CA LYS A 77 -4.07 3.41 3.67
C LYS A 77 -5.45 3.83 3.14
N SER A 78 -6.42 2.93 3.05
CA SER A 78 -7.79 3.27 2.60
C SER A 78 -8.50 4.27 3.52
N ARG A 79 -8.00 4.45 4.74
CA ARG A 79 -8.56 5.34 5.76
C ARG A 79 -7.72 6.58 5.98
N LYS A 80 -6.77 6.87 5.08
CA LYS A 80 -5.89 8.05 5.16
C LYS A 80 -6.66 9.37 5.30
N ALA A 81 -7.86 9.46 4.71
CA ALA A 81 -8.72 10.64 4.83
C ALA A 81 -9.26 10.89 6.26
N SER A 82 -9.27 9.87 7.13
CA SER A 82 -9.70 10.01 8.53
C SER A 82 -8.52 10.10 9.50
N TRP A 83 -7.28 10.19 9.01
CA TRP A 83 -6.13 10.36 9.88
C TRP A 83 -6.08 11.77 10.43
N LEU A 84 -5.67 11.88 11.68
CA LEU A 84 -5.46 13.15 12.37
C LEU A 84 -3.99 13.50 12.31
N HIS A 85 -3.70 14.76 12.05
CA HIS A 85 -2.36 15.27 12.25
C HIS A 85 -1.99 15.26 13.73
N LEU A 86 -0.70 15.16 14.01
CA LEU A 86 -0.22 15.12 15.40
C LEU A 86 -0.65 16.37 16.18
N TRP A 87 -0.56 17.55 15.57
CA TRP A 87 -0.92 18.84 16.17
C TRP A 87 -2.43 19.02 16.38
N ASP A 88 -3.28 18.20 15.74
CA ASP A 88 -4.72 18.17 16.00
C ASP A 88 -5.05 17.19 17.15
N PHE A 89 -4.11 16.32 17.51
CA PHE A 89 -4.29 15.28 18.54
C PHE A 89 -3.68 15.65 19.89
N ILE A 90 -2.59 16.43 19.90
CA ILE A 90 -1.95 16.95 21.11
C ILE A 90 -1.74 18.46 21.01
N GLU A 91 -1.78 19.14 22.15
CA GLU A 91 -1.32 20.53 22.23
C GLU A 91 0.18 20.57 21.99
N MET A 92 0.60 21.45 21.09
CA MET A 92 2.00 21.68 20.72
C MET A 92 2.27 23.17 20.75
N ASP A 93 3.49 23.55 21.10
CA ASP A 93 3.95 24.90 20.89
C ASP A 93 4.07 25.21 19.39
N GLU A 94 3.98 26.50 19.05
CA GLU A 94 4.02 26.95 17.64
C GLU A 94 5.31 26.56 16.94
N THR A 95 6.45 26.51 17.64
CA THR A 95 7.73 26.12 17.04
C THR A 95 7.76 24.64 16.68
N ALA A 96 7.38 23.75 17.60
CA ALA A 96 7.30 22.31 17.35
C ALA A 96 6.24 21.97 16.30
N LYS A 97 5.12 22.69 16.30
CA LYS A 97 4.09 22.53 15.26
C LYS A 97 4.63 22.89 13.88
N ALA A 98 5.33 24.02 13.75
CA ALA A 98 5.93 24.44 12.48
C ALA A 98 6.96 23.42 11.97
N GLU A 99 7.81 22.89 12.85
CA GLU A 99 8.77 21.83 12.50
C GLU A 99 8.06 20.56 12.00
N HIS A 100 7.00 20.14 12.69
CA HIS A 100 6.19 18.99 12.27
C HIS A 100 5.53 19.25 10.92
N MET A 101 4.92 20.40 10.69
CA MET A 101 4.31 20.75 9.40
C MET A 101 5.33 20.72 8.26
N GLN A 102 6.55 21.23 8.47
CA GLN A 102 7.63 21.15 7.47
C GLN A 102 8.05 19.70 7.18
N LYS A 103 8.16 18.86 8.22
CA LYS A 103 8.42 17.43 8.05
C LYS A 103 7.33 16.76 7.22
N ARG A 104 6.05 17.09 7.49
CA ARG A 104 4.90 16.55 6.73
C ARG A 104 4.92 16.97 5.27
N GLN A 105 5.16 18.25 4.98
CA GLN A 105 5.28 18.76 3.60
C GLN A 105 6.32 17.96 2.80
N LYS A 106 7.50 17.72 3.38
CA LYS A 106 8.56 16.93 2.72
C LYS A 106 8.14 15.47 2.46
N ILE A 107 7.34 14.88 3.35
CA ILE A 107 6.83 13.52 3.17
C ILE A 107 5.79 13.49 2.04
N GLU A 108 4.85 14.44 2.04
CA GLU A 108 3.81 14.55 1.02
C GLU A 108 4.39 14.82 -0.37
N GLU A 109 5.38 15.71 -0.48
CA GLU A 109 6.12 15.97 -1.72
C GLU A 109 6.78 14.69 -2.24
N ARG A 110 7.48 13.95 -1.37
CA ARG A 110 8.09 12.66 -1.73
C ARG A 110 7.06 11.64 -2.19
N GLU A 111 5.92 11.54 -1.49
CA GLU A 111 4.84 10.63 -1.87
C GLU A 111 4.19 11.03 -3.21
N GLU A 112 4.05 12.32 -3.48
CA GLU A 112 3.54 12.82 -4.76
C GLU A 112 4.51 12.53 -5.91
N GLU A 113 5.81 12.74 -5.71
CA GLU A 113 6.84 12.37 -6.69
C GLU A 113 6.82 10.88 -7.00
N LEU A 114 6.73 10.03 -5.97
CA LEU A 114 6.63 8.58 -6.15
C LEU A 114 5.36 8.19 -6.92
N ARG A 115 4.22 8.82 -6.60
CA ARG A 115 2.96 8.61 -7.32
C ARG A 115 3.06 9.01 -8.79
N LYS A 116 3.68 10.17 -9.09
CA LYS A 116 3.91 10.63 -10.47
C LYS A 116 4.78 9.64 -11.24
N ARG A 117 5.91 9.21 -10.67
CA ARG A 117 6.80 8.21 -11.28
C ARG A 117 6.11 6.87 -11.53
N ASP A 118 5.28 6.40 -10.60
CA ASP A 118 4.53 5.15 -10.76
C ASP A 118 3.43 5.27 -11.82
N GLN A 119 2.78 6.44 -11.93
CA GLN A 119 1.82 6.71 -13.00
C GLN A 119 2.50 6.77 -14.37
N GLU A 120 3.65 7.44 -14.49
CA GLU A 120 4.44 7.50 -15.71
C GLU A 120 4.86 6.11 -16.19
N LYS A 121 5.42 5.28 -15.29
CA LYS A 121 5.79 3.88 -15.60
C LYS A 121 4.59 3.04 -16.07
N LYS A 122 3.43 3.20 -15.42
CA LYS A 122 2.19 2.49 -15.82
C LYS A 122 1.70 2.95 -17.18
N MET A 123 1.77 4.24 -17.49
CA MET A 123 1.39 4.79 -18.79
C MET A 123 2.34 4.32 -19.91
N GLU A 124 3.65 4.28 -19.63
CA GLU A 124 4.65 3.79 -20.57
C GLU A 124 4.46 2.29 -20.89
N ALA A 125 4.28 1.45 -19.86
CA ALA A 125 3.97 0.04 -20.03
C ALA A 125 2.72 -0.18 -20.90
N GLN A 126 1.64 0.57 -20.65
CA GLN A 126 0.43 0.51 -21.47
C GLN A 126 0.64 0.96 -22.93
N ARG A 127 1.55 1.91 -23.20
CA ARG A 127 1.87 2.32 -24.58
C ARG A 127 2.66 1.24 -25.32
N LEU A 128 3.56 0.54 -24.63
CA LEU A 128 4.38 -0.55 -25.20
C LEU A 128 3.58 -1.83 -25.47
N GLU A 129 2.50 -2.10 -24.73
CA GLU A 129 1.64 -3.29 -24.95
C GLU A 129 0.64 -3.14 -26.12
N LYS A 130 0.27 -1.90 -26.48
CA LYS A 130 -0.72 -1.61 -27.54
C LYS A 130 -0.31 -1.89 -29.02
N PRO A 131 0.96 -2.06 -29.45
CA PRO A 131 1.27 -2.23 -30.88
C PRO A 131 1.04 -3.64 -31.49
N ASN A 132 0.80 -4.70 -30.70
CA ASN A 132 0.93 -6.08 -31.22
C ASN A 132 -0.39 -6.87 -31.40
N THR A 133 -1.52 -6.42 -30.86
CA THR A 133 -2.82 -7.09 -31.01
C THR A 133 -3.52 -6.80 -32.34
N GLY A 134 -3.25 -5.66 -32.97
CA GLY A 134 -3.86 -5.28 -34.27
C GLY A 134 -3.34 -6.06 -35.49
N LYS A 135 -2.11 -6.58 -35.46
CA LYS A 135 -1.50 -7.32 -36.59
C LYS A 135 -1.87 -8.81 -36.63
N LYS A 136 -2.17 -9.44 -35.48
CA LYS A 136 -2.61 -10.85 -35.44
C LYS A 136 -4.02 -11.04 -36.02
N ASN A 137 -4.95 -10.10 -35.80
CA ASN A 137 -6.33 -10.20 -36.32
C ASN A 137 -6.47 -9.98 -37.83
N LYS A 138 -5.53 -9.27 -38.48
CA LYS A 138 -5.55 -9.11 -39.95
C LYS A 138 -5.02 -10.36 -40.67
N ARG A 139 -4.06 -11.09 -40.08
CA ARG A 139 -3.51 -12.33 -40.67
C ARG A 139 -4.46 -13.53 -40.55
N SER A 140 -5.25 -13.63 -39.47
CA SER A 140 -6.26 -14.70 -39.32
C SER A 140 -7.46 -14.53 -40.26
N ARG A 141 -7.93 -13.28 -40.46
CA ARG A 141 -9.02 -13.00 -41.42
C ARG A 141 -8.64 -13.20 -42.88
N ALA A 142 -7.38 -12.97 -43.27
CA ALA A 142 -6.91 -13.21 -44.63
C ALA A 142 -6.80 -14.71 -44.96
N LYS A 143 -6.37 -15.56 -44.00
CA LYS A 143 -6.28 -17.01 -44.17
C LYS A 143 -7.66 -17.71 -44.23
N GLY A 144 -8.66 -17.22 -43.48
CA GLY A 144 -10.02 -17.76 -43.55
C GLY A 144 -10.73 -17.52 -44.90
N ARG A 145 -10.41 -16.42 -45.56
CA ARG A 145 -11.06 -16.01 -46.82
C ARG A 145 -10.47 -16.70 -48.07
N GLN A 146 -9.22 -17.19 -48.00
CA GLN A 146 -8.61 -17.98 -49.09
C GLN A 146 -9.04 -19.45 -49.08
N ASN A 147 -9.42 -20.01 -47.92
CA ASN A 147 -9.88 -21.40 -47.82
C ASN A 147 -11.35 -21.60 -48.24
N SER A 148 -12.18 -20.56 -48.19
CA SER A 148 -13.60 -20.64 -48.60
C SER A 148 -13.83 -20.52 -50.12
N LEU A 149 -12.80 -20.15 -50.89
CA LEU A 149 -12.88 -20.01 -52.36
C LEU A 149 -12.34 -21.24 -53.11
N ARG A 150 -11.79 -22.24 -52.42
CA ARG A 150 -11.27 -23.49 -53.02
C ARG A 150 -12.21 -24.70 -52.88
N THR A 151 -13.37 -24.53 -52.26
CA THR A 151 -14.35 -25.58 -52.02
C THR A 151 -15.73 -25.16 -52.50
N LEU A 152 -15.90 -25.00 -53.81
CA LEU A 152 -17.21 -25.07 -54.44
C LEU A 152 -17.08 -26.02 -55.64
N PRO A 153 -17.94 -27.06 -55.73
CA PRO A 153 -17.91 -28.06 -56.80
C PRO A 153 -18.35 -27.51 -58.16
#